data_AF-A0A412YWV1-F1
#
_entry.id   AF-A0A412YWV1-F1
#
_cell.length_a   1.000
_cell.length_b   1.000
_cell.length_c   1.000
_cell.angle_alpha   90.00
_cell.angle_beta   90.00
_cell.angle_gamma   90.00
#
_symmetry.space_group_name_H-M   'P 1'
#
loop_
_entity.id
_entity.type
_entity.pdbx_description
1 polymer ?
#
loop_
_entity_poly.entity_id
_entity_poly.type
_entity_poly.pdbx_seq_one_letter_code
_entity_poly.pdbx_strand_id
1 'polypeptide(L)'
;MRDRLETLKMKDLDKFDRAAIVLLCIHGVSAHGVYGDIYNHNFKENIPFNGIGDMVLKIDQICNWLNTPRATTELRFFSREMEKQYRESYSDPPEQNMKADGEVGGGGIAYERVANAKELLVIWVKYRQNASLQGSVRGKLTKGITVHFRSALELMRMMSMVEK
;
A
#
# COMPACT_ATOMS: atom_id res chain seq x y z
N MET A 1 -10.41 10.36 -15.91
CA MET A 1 -9.30 10.43 -14.92
C MET A 1 -9.52 11.52 -13.88
N ARG A 2 -9.90 12.75 -14.28
CA ARG A 2 -10.16 13.88 -13.36
C ARG A 2 -11.18 13.54 -12.25
N ASP A 3 -12.34 12.97 -12.59
CA ASP A 3 -13.35 12.50 -11.61
C ASP A 3 -12.83 11.48 -10.57
N ARG A 4 -11.89 10.62 -10.97
CA ARG A 4 -11.36 9.56 -10.08
C ARG A 4 -10.48 10.16 -9.00
N LEU A 5 -9.74 11.21 -9.35
CA LEU A 5 -8.93 12.00 -8.43
C LEU A 5 -9.73 13.07 -7.70
N GLU A 6 -10.85 13.56 -8.22
CA GLU A 6 -11.74 14.45 -7.47
C GLU A 6 -12.36 13.77 -6.24
N THR A 7 -12.61 12.46 -6.31
CA THR A 7 -12.98 11.67 -5.11
C THR A 7 -11.83 11.52 -4.10
N LEU A 8 -10.59 11.68 -4.57
CA LEU A 8 -9.37 11.78 -3.78
C LEU A 8 -9.08 13.25 -3.49
N LYS A 9 -9.96 13.96 -2.77
CA LYS A 9 -9.60 15.30 -2.27
C LYS A 9 -8.41 15.15 -1.31
N MET A 10 -7.21 15.37 -1.85
CA MET A 10 -5.92 15.22 -1.17
C MET A 10 -5.67 16.26 -0.08
N LYS A 11 -6.57 17.24 0.10
CA LYS A 11 -6.47 18.25 1.17
C LYS A 11 -6.41 17.64 2.58
N ASP A 12 -6.91 16.42 2.76
CA ASP A 12 -6.83 15.71 4.03
C ASP A 12 -5.52 14.91 4.21
N LEU A 13 -4.75 14.69 3.14
CA LEU A 13 -3.49 13.93 3.17
C LEU A 13 -2.31 14.74 3.71
N ASP A 14 -2.36 16.08 3.69
CA ASP A 14 -1.31 16.94 4.26
C ASP A 14 -1.18 16.83 5.78
N LYS A 15 -2.18 16.24 6.45
CA LYS A 15 -2.13 15.96 7.90
C LYS A 15 -1.43 14.65 8.23
N PHE A 16 -1.12 13.83 7.24
CA PHE A 16 -0.63 12.48 7.44
C PHE A 16 0.78 12.35 6.88
N ASP A 17 1.59 11.53 7.55
CA ASP A 17 2.92 11.21 7.05
C ASP A 17 2.79 10.58 5.67
N ARG A 18 3.32 11.26 4.66
CA ARG A 18 3.20 10.85 3.25
C ARG A 18 3.88 9.52 3.00
N ALA A 19 4.87 9.15 3.82
CA ALA A 19 5.50 7.83 3.77
C ALA A 19 4.50 6.71 4.09
N ALA A 20 3.51 6.97 4.94
CA ALA A 20 2.49 5.99 5.34
C ALA A 20 1.33 5.86 4.34
N ILE A 21 1.35 6.63 3.25
CA ILE A 21 0.27 6.69 2.26
C ILE A 21 0.65 5.84 1.05
N VAL A 22 -0.27 4.96 0.69
CA VAL A 22 -0.11 4.02 -0.40
C VAL A 22 -1.29 4.19 -1.36
N LEU A 23 -0.99 4.33 -2.66
CA LEU A 23 -2.00 4.31 -3.71
C LEU A 23 -2.04 2.90 -4.31
N LEU A 24 -3.17 2.24 -4.15
CA LEU A 24 -3.43 0.94 -4.73
C LEU A 24 -4.08 1.11 -6.11
N CYS A 25 -3.35 0.76 -7.16
CA CYS A 25 -3.78 0.78 -8.55
C CYS A 25 -4.24 -0.63 -8.93
N ILE A 26 -5.54 -0.86 -9.08
CA ILE A 26 -6.09 -2.16 -9.47
C ILE A 26 -6.23 -2.20 -10.98
N HIS A 27 -5.66 -3.22 -11.63
CA HIS A 27 -5.70 -3.40 -13.09
C HIS A 27 -6.77 -4.40 -13.54
N GLY A 28 -7.16 -5.32 -12.67
CA GLY A 28 -8.19 -6.31 -12.94
C GLY A 28 -8.21 -7.43 -11.92
N VAL A 29 -8.85 -8.53 -12.32
CA VAL A 29 -8.94 -9.77 -11.53
C VAL A 29 -8.28 -10.89 -12.34
N SER A 30 -7.45 -11.68 -11.68
CA SER A 30 -6.76 -12.87 -12.21
C SER A 30 -7.29 -14.13 -11.53
N ALA A 31 -6.74 -15.30 -11.87
CA ALA A 31 -7.03 -16.56 -11.17
C ALA A 31 -6.67 -16.52 -9.67
N HIS A 32 -5.80 -15.60 -9.25
CA HIS A 32 -5.34 -15.43 -7.87
C HIS A 32 -6.01 -14.25 -7.14
N GLY A 33 -7.05 -13.65 -7.73
CA GLY A 33 -7.78 -12.50 -7.19
C GLY A 33 -7.39 -11.18 -7.86
N VAL A 34 -7.68 -10.05 -7.20
CA VAL A 34 -7.30 -8.72 -7.72
C VAL A 34 -5.79 -8.59 -7.92
N TYR A 35 -5.38 -7.99 -9.03
CA TYR A 35 -3.97 -7.69 -9.32
C TYR A 35 -3.80 -6.24 -9.74
N GLY A 36 -2.58 -5.74 -9.57
CA GLY A 36 -2.25 -4.38 -9.91
C GLY A 36 -0.92 -3.94 -9.34
N ASP A 37 -0.84 -2.65 -9.04
CA ASP A 37 0.38 -1.98 -8.61
C ASP A 37 0.16 -1.16 -7.34
N ILE A 38 1.20 -1.09 -6.53
CA ILE A 38 1.28 -0.23 -5.35
C ILE A 38 2.19 0.95 -5.67
N TYR A 39 1.61 2.14 -5.70
CA TYR A 39 2.34 3.39 -5.81
C TYR A 39 2.58 3.99 -4.42
N ASN A 40 3.81 4.38 -4.17
CA ASN A 40 4.19 5.21 -3.03
C ASN A 40 5.20 6.25 -3.51
N HIS A 41 5.09 7.48 -3.01
CA HIS A 41 5.86 8.63 -3.49
C HIS A 41 7.37 8.46 -3.29
N ASN A 42 7.78 7.71 -2.27
CA ASN A 42 9.16 7.47 -1.90
C ASN A 42 9.88 6.47 -2.82
N PHE A 43 9.15 5.79 -3.71
CA PHE A 43 9.72 4.81 -4.66
C PHE A 43 9.73 5.37 -6.08
N LYS A 44 10.72 4.98 -6.88
CA LYS A 44 10.85 5.36 -8.30
C LYS A 44 9.87 4.58 -9.16
N GLU A 45 9.66 3.31 -8.85
CA GLU A 45 8.76 2.42 -9.57
C GLU A 45 7.59 1.95 -8.70
N ASN A 46 6.53 1.47 -9.36
CA ASN A 46 5.42 0.83 -8.67
C ASN A 46 5.80 -0.58 -8.25
N ILE A 47 5.24 -1.04 -7.12
CA ILE A 47 5.45 -2.39 -6.63
C ILE A 47 4.26 -3.24 -7.08
N PRO A 48 4.43 -4.18 -8.02
CA PRO A 48 3.33 -5.00 -8.52
C PRO A 48 2.83 -5.94 -7.42
N PHE A 49 1.55 -6.28 -7.41
CA PHE A 49 0.96 -7.28 -6.52
C PHE A 49 -0.02 -8.20 -7.27
N ASN A 50 -0.13 -9.44 -6.80
CA ASN A 50 -1.07 -10.43 -7.34
C ASN A 50 -1.82 -11.14 -6.22
N GLY A 51 -3.09 -10.80 -6.05
CA GLY A 51 -3.94 -11.28 -4.97
C GLY A 51 -3.89 -10.41 -3.72
N ILE A 52 -4.96 -10.50 -2.93
CA ILE A 52 -5.18 -9.67 -1.73
C ILE A 52 -4.14 -9.95 -0.63
N GLY A 53 -3.70 -11.21 -0.49
CA GLY A 53 -2.68 -11.58 0.49
C GLY A 53 -1.32 -10.95 0.18
N ASP A 54 -0.87 -11.08 -1.06
CA ASP A 54 0.38 -10.48 -1.55
C ASP A 54 0.35 -8.94 -1.43
N MET A 55 -0.80 -8.33 -1.75
CA MET A 55 -1.02 -6.89 -1.58
C MET A 55 -0.75 -6.43 -0.14
N VAL A 56 -1.34 -7.12 0.85
CA VAL A 56 -1.19 -6.74 2.27
C VAL A 56 0.26 -6.92 2.75
N LEU A 57 0.93 -8.00 2.33
CA LEU A 57 2.33 -8.24 2.67
C LEU A 57 3.24 -7.15 2.09
N LYS A 58 3.01 -6.74 0.84
CA LYS A 58 3.77 -5.66 0.21
C LYS A 58 3.53 -4.30 0.85
N ILE A 59 2.31 -4.01 1.31
CA ILE A 59 2.04 -2.81 2.10
C ILE A 59 2.84 -2.83 3.41
N ASP A 60 2.86 -3.96 4.12
CA ASP A 60 3.65 -4.10 5.34
C ASP A 60 5.16 -3.91 5.08
N GLN A 61 5.66 -4.44 3.97
CA GLN A 61 7.05 -4.28 3.52
C GLN A 61 7.41 -2.85 3.20
N ILE A 62 6.55 -2.13 2.47
CA ILE A 62 6.73 -0.70 2.22
C ILE A 62 6.86 0.05 3.55
N CYS A 63 6.02 -0.25 4.54
CA CYS A 63 6.14 0.35 5.87
C CYS A 63 7.44 -0.03 6.59
N ASN A 64 7.95 -1.25 6.42
CA ASN A 64 9.25 -1.66 6.96
C ASN A 64 10.40 -0.87 6.30
N TRP A 65 10.40 -0.77 4.98
CA TRP A 65 11.44 -0.05 4.22
C TRP A 65 11.45 1.45 4.51
N LEU A 66 10.27 2.08 4.62
CA LEU A 66 10.14 3.49 5.01
C LEU A 66 10.28 3.72 6.51
N ASN A 67 10.42 2.64 7.30
CA ASN A 67 10.39 2.65 8.76
C ASN A 67 9.18 3.42 9.34
N THR A 68 8.06 3.45 8.60
CA THR A 68 6.91 4.32 8.85
C THR A 68 5.58 3.69 8.38
N PRO A 69 4.58 3.54 9.27
CA PRO A 69 4.72 3.56 10.72
C PRO A 69 5.60 2.40 11.20
N ARG A 70 6.38 2.64 12.25
CA ARG A 70 7.25 1.61 12.83
C ARG A 70 6.42 0.47 13.43
N ALA A 71 6.82 -0.77 13.16
CA ALA A 71 6.24 -1.93 13.81
C ALA A 71 6.48 -1.88 15.33
N THR A 72 5.45 -2.16 16.11
CA THR A 72 5.58 -2.27 17.58
C THR A 72 5.86 -3.69 18.05
N THR A 73 5.93 -4.64 17.13
CA THR A 73 6.13 -6.07 17.41
C THR A 73 7.05 -6.64 16.34
N GLU A 74 7.95 -7.54 16.74
CA GLU A 74 8.78 -8.31 15.82
C GLU A 74 7.94 -9.36 15.07
N LEU A 75 8.35 -9.67 13.84
CA LEU A 75 7.77 -10.75 13.06
C LEU A 75 7.99 -12.10 13.74
N ARG A 76 6.96 -12.94 13.72
CA ARG A 76 7.02 -14.31 14.24
C ARG A 76 6.95 -15.28 13.08
N PHE A 77 7.93 -16.18 13.01
CA PHE A 77 8.01 -17.20 11.99
C PHE A 77 7.72 -18.58 12.60
N PHE A 78 7.03 -19.43 11.83
CA PHE A 78 6.77 -20.81 12.24
C PHE A 78 8.04 -21.67 12.23
N SER A 79 9.03 -21.31 11.41
CA SER A 79 10.32 -22.01 11.34
C SER A 79 11.45 -21.04 10.97
N ARG A 80 12.69 -21.45 11.25
CA ARG A 80 13.89 -20.66 10.91
C ARG A 80 14.12 -20.60 9.40
N GLU A 81 13.72 -21.64 8.67
CA GLU A 81 13.78 -21.69 7.21
C GLU A 81 12.84 -20.65 6.61
N MET A 82 11.62 -20.53 7.16
CA MET A 82 10.64 -19.53 6.73
C MET A 82 11.13 -18.11 7.04
N GLU A 83 11.73 -17.90 8.22
CA GLU A 83 12.38 -16.63 8.55
C GLU A 83 13.49 -16.29 7.55
N LYS A 84 14.36 -17.26 7.24
CA LYS A 84 15.46 -17.08 6.30
C LYS A 84 14.94 -16.76 4.91
N GLN A 85 13.95 -17.50 4.41
CA GLN A 85 13.32 -17.25 3.11
C GLN A 85 12.66 -15.88 3.07
N TYR A 86 11.95 -15.48 4.14
CA TYR A 86 11.35 -14.16 4.23
C TYR A 86 12.41 -13.06 4.19
N ARG A 87 13.48 -13.20 4.98
CA ARG A 87 14.60 -12.25 4.97
C ARG A 87 15.27 -12.24 3.59
N GLU A 88 15.50 -13.36 2.93
CA GLU A 88 16.17 -13.37 1.62
C GLU A 88 15.30 -12.80 0.49
N SER A 89 13.98 -13.01 0.54
CA SER A 89 13.05 -12.53 -0.49
C SER A 89 12.57 -11.10 -0.28
N TYR A 90 12.65 -10.59 0.94
CA TYR A 90 12.07 -9.30 1.33
C TYR A 90 13.02 -8.40 2.14
N SER A 91 14.31 -8.73 2.26
CA SER A 91 15.29 -7.80 2.84
C SER A 91 15.62 -6.68 1.86
N ASP A 92 15.55 -5.49 2.42
CA ASP A 92 15.82 -4.18 1.84
C ASP A 92 15.03 -3.85 0.56
N PRO A 93 14.53 -2.61 0.42
CA PRO A 93 14.07 -2.16 -0.88
C PRO A 93 15.27 -2.28 -1.83
N PRO A 94 15.09 -2.57 -3.12
CA PRO A 94 16.20 -2.41 -4.06
C PRO A 94 16.71 -0.98 -3.86
N GLU A 95 17.95 -0.77 -3.39
CA GLU A 95 18.46 0.56 -3.02
C GLU A 95 18.25 1.56 -4.17
N GLN A 96 18.27 1.03 -5.41
CA GLN A 96 18.03 1.74 -6.65
C GLN A 96 16.59 2.27 -6.81
N ASN A 97 15.61 1.65 -6.16
CA ASN A 97 14.18 1.94 -6.28
C ASN A 97 13.68 2.97 -5.24
N MET A 98 14.44 3.27 -4.18
CA MET A 98 14.12 4.41 -3.32
C MET A 98 14.58 5.73 -3.94
N LYS A 99 13.76 6.76 -3.82
CA LYS A 99 14.16 8.13 -4.18
C LYS A 99 15.11 8.67 -3.11
N ALA A 100 16.15 9.39 -3.54
CA ALA A 100 17.00 10.12 -2.60
C ALA A 100 16.20 11.27 -1.95
N ASP A 101 16.57 11.69 -0.73
CA ASP A 101 15.87 12.76 0.01
C ASP A 101 15.67 14.05 -0.82
N GLY A 102 16.60 14.37 -1.73
CA GLY A 102 16.50 15.50 -2.66
C GLY A 102 15.52 15.31 -3.83
N GLU A 103 15.18 14.08 -4.19
CA GLU A 103 14.24 13.71 -5.28
C GLU A 103 12.78 13.59 -4.79
N VAL A 104 12.57 13.59 -3.48
CA VAL A 104 11.21 13.61 -2.86
C VAL A 104 10.54 14.98 -3.08
N GLY A 105 11.30 15.97 -3.59
CA GLY A 105 10.85 17.31 -3.94
C GLY A 105 9.84 17.34 -5.09
N GLY A 106 8.62 17.76 -4.78
CA GLY A 106 7.49 17.85 -5.70
C GLY A 106 6.36 16.94 -5.25
N GLY A 107 5.45 17.46 -4.42
CA GLY A 107 4.36 16.71 -3.79
C GLY A 107 3.23 16.25 -4.72
N GLY A 108 3.49 16.10 -6.02
CA GLY A 108 2.53 15.62 -7.00
C GLY A 108 2.59 14.10 -7.16
N ILE A 109 1.44 13.48 -7.34
CA ILE A 109 1.36 12.09 -7.79
C ILE A 109 1.94 12.03 -9.21
N ALA A 110 2.85 11.09 -9.46
CA ALA A 110 3.31 10.77 -10.81
C ALA A 110 2.17 10.11 -11.58
N TYR A 111 1.39 10.93 -12.29
CA TYR A 111 0.12 10.52 -12.92
C TYR A 111 0.30 9.40 -13.94
N GLU A 112 1.42 9.39 -14.66
CA GLU A 112 1.80 8.36 -15.61
C GLU A 112 1.88 6.96 -14.96
N ARG A 113 2.25 6.88 -13.68
CA ARG A 113 2.36 5.63 -12.93
C ARG A 113 1.02 5.09 -12.43
N VAL A 114 -0.04 5.91 -12.45
CA VAL A 114 -1.38 5.52 -11.97
C VAL A 114 -2.44 5.58 -13.08
N ALA A 115 -2.07 6.06 -14.28
CA ALA A 115 -2.98 6.33 -15.39
C ALA A 115 -3.73 5.09 -15.88
N ASN A 116 -3.07 3.92 -15.86
CA ASN A 116 -3.61 2.67 -16.37
C ASN A 116 -4.51 1.92 -15.37
N ALA A 117 -4.68 2.46 -14.15
CA ALA A 117 -5.47 1.83 -13.11
C ALA A 117 -6.96 1.74 -13.48
N LYS A 118 -7.56 0.54 -13.46
CA LYS A 118 -9.02 0.34 -13.55
C LYS A 118 -9.74 0.71 -12.28
N GLU A 119 -9.07 0.77 -11.14
CA GLU A 119 -9.56 1.35 -9.89
C GLU A 119 -8.37 1.89 -9.08
N LEU A 120 -8.61 2.97 -8.33
CA LEU A 120 -7.60 3.62 -7.51
C LEU A 120 -8.14 3.75 -6.09
N LEU A 121 -7.41 3.22 -5.12
CA LEU A 121 -7.72 3.32 -3.70
C LEU A 121 -6.53 3.98 -2.99
N VAL A 122 -6.82 4.94 -2.12
CA VAL A 122 -5.86 5.46 -1.15
C VAL A 122 -5.96 4.60 0.09
N ILE A 123 -4.85 3.97 0.46
CA ILE A 123 -4.68 3.28 1.73
C ILE A 123 -3.73 4.11 2.58
N TRP A 124 -4.14 4.44 3.79
CA TRP A 124 -3.30 5.07 4.78
C TRP A 124 -3.10 4.12 5.95
N VAL A 125 -1.86 3.69 6.17
CA VAL A 125 -1.48 2.84 7.31
C VAL A 125 -1.17 3.74 8.49
N LYS A 126 -2.02 3.71 9.52
CA LYS A 126 -1.86 4.56 10.71
C LYS A 126 -0.96 3.93 11.75
N TYR A 127 -1.17 2.64 12.00
CA TYR A 127 -0.50 1.92 13.07
C TYR A 127 -0.12 0.51 12.62
N ARG A 128 0.93 -0.01 13.26
CA ARG A 128 1.39 -1.40 13.15
C ARG A 128 1.49 -2.02 14.53
N GLN A 129 0.32 -2.31 15.09
CA GLN A 129 0.15 -2.86 16.43
C GLN A 129 -0.38 -4.29 16.40
N ASN A 130 -0.02 -5.07 17.42
CA ASN A 130 -0.47 -6.46 17.58
C ASN A 130 -0.13 -7.34 16.35
N ALA A 131 1.06 -7.13 15.77
CA ALA A 131 1.48 -7.80 14.53
C ALA A 131 0.45 -7.69 13.37
N SER A 132 -0.20 -6.53 13.24
CA SER A 132 -1.20 -6.26 12.20
C SER A 132 -1.13 -4.81 11.72
N LEU A 133 -1.72 -4.54 10.55
CA LEU A 133 -1.92 -3.20 10.00
C LEU A 133 -3.24 -2.61 10.50
N GLN A 134 -3.24 -1.32 10.87
CA GLN A 134 -4.44 -0.54 11.14
C GLN A 134 -4.42 0.76 10.35
N GLY A 135 -5.56 1.19 9.85
CA GLY A 135 -5.57 2.35 8.99
C GLY A 135 -6.91 2.75 8.41
N SER A 136 -6.82 3.34 7.22
CA SER A 136 -7.95 3.86 6.48
C SER A 136 -7.84 3.54 5.00
N VAL A 137 -8.96 3.32 4.35
CA VAL A 137 -9.07 3.24 2.89
C VAL A 137 -10.10 4.25 2.39
N ARG A 138 -9.80 4.87 1.25
CA ARG A 138 -10.68 5.79 0.55
C ARG A 138 -10.56 5.58 -0.96
N GLY A 139 -11.67 5.55 -1.66
CA GLY A 139 -11.67 5.52 -3.12
C GLY A 139 -13.03 5.11 -3.67
N LYS A 140 -13.05 4.51 -4.86
CA LYS A 140 -14.30 4.09 -5.51
C LYS A 140 -15.03 3.01 -4.71
N LEU A 141 -14.31 2.01 -4.21
CA LEU A 141 -14.85 0.99 -3.29
C LEU A 141 -15.64 1.60 -2.12
N THR A 142 -15.13 2.67 -1.53
CA THR A 142 -15.76 3.34 -0.37
C THR A 142 -16.69 4.48 -0.77
N LYS A 143 -17.08 4.60 -2.05
CA LYS A 143 -17.90 5.71 -2.55
C LYS A 143 -17.34 7.10 -2.17
N GLY A 144 -16.00 7.20 -2.09
CA GLY A 144 -15.30 8.44 -1.74
C GLY A 144 -15.25 8.79 -0.25
N ILE A 145 -15.90 8.01 0.64
CA ILE A 145 -15.78 8.21 2.10
C ILE A 145 -14.54 7.49 2.65
N THR A 146 -13.96 8.01 3.72
CA THR A 146 -12.87 7.32 4.44
C THR A 146 -13.47 6.24 5.35
N VAL A 147 -13.07 4.99 5.13
CA VAL A 147 -13.46 3.85 5.96
C VAL A 147 -12.24 3.34 6.71
N HIS A 148 -12.40 2.99 7.98
CA HIS A 148 -11.30 2.50 8.82
C HIS A 148 -11.21 0.98 8.81
N PHE A 149 -10.00 0.45 8.87
CA PHE A 149 -9.72 -0.96 9.15
C PHE A 149 -8.85 -1.08 10.41
N ARG A 150 -9.16 -2.08 11.24
CA ARG A 150 -8.53 -2.37 12.53
C ARG A 150 -7.56 -3.56 12.45
N SER A 151 -7.52 -4.25 11.31
CA SER A 151 -6.56 -5.31 11.06
C SER A 151 -6.25 -5.49 9.58
N ALA A 152 -5.15 -6.18 9.30
CA ALA A 152 -4.80 -6.64 7.97
C ALA A 152 -5.93 -7.50 7.37
N LEU A 153 -6.51 -8.43 8.14
CA LEU A 153 -7.62 -9.28 7.70
C LEU A 153 -8.89 -8.49 7.37
N GLU A 154 -9.17 -7.41 8.12
CA GLU A 154 -10.28 -6.53 7.81
C GLU A 154 -10.05 -5.81 6.48
N LEU A 155 -8.83 -5.30 6.24
CA LEU A 155 -8.46 -4.76 4.93
C LEU A 155 -8.62 -5.80 3.82
N MET A 156 -8.16 -7.04 4.03
CA MET A 156 -8.33 -8.12 3.06
C MET A 156 -9.80 -8.38 2.74
N ARG A 157 -10.65 -8.43 3.77
CA ARG A 157 -12.10 -8.62 3.61
C ARG A 157 -12.73 -7.47 2.84
N MET A 158 -12.32 -6.23 3.10
CA MET A 158 -12.78 -5.07 2.32
C MET A 158 -12.39 -5.19 0.85
N MET A 159 -11.14 -5.61 0.55
CA MET A 159 -10.68 -5.78 -0.83
C MET A 159 -11.37 -6.94 -1.56
N SER A 160 -11.78 -8.00 -0.86
CA SER A 160 -12.54 -9.11 -1.48
C SER A 160 -13.92 -8.68 -2.00
N MET A 161 -14.43 -7.52 -1.56
CA MET A 161 -15.66 -6.96 -2.11
C MET A 161 -15.45 -6.29 -3.48
N VAL A 162 -14.20 -6.04 -3.88
CA VAL A 162 -13.82 -5.53 -5.22
C VAL A 162 -13.85 -6.65 -6.27
N GLU A 163 -13.71 -7.91 -5.85
CA GLU A 163 -13.72 -9.07 -6.76
C GLU A 163 -15.11 -9.41 -7.31
N LYS A 164 -16.18 -8.78 -6.79
CA LYS A 164 -17.58 -9.01 -7.16
C LYS A 164 -18.15 -7.87 -7.99
#